data_AF-A0A6H5HP74-F1
#
_entry.id   AF-A0A6H5HP74-F1
#
_cell.length_a   1.000
_cell.length_b   1.000
_cell.length_c   1.000
_cell.angle_alpha   90.00
_cell.angle_beta   90.00
_cell.angle_gamma   90.00
#
_symmetry.space_group_name_H-M   'P 1'
#
loop_
_entity.id
_entity.type
_entity.pdbx_description
1 polymer ?
#
loop_
_entity_poly.entity_id
_entity_poly.type
_entity_poly.pdbx_seq_one_letter_code
_entity_poly.pdbx_strand_id
1 'polypeptide(L)'
;MLLYFILHSRFSSNDINAGFEGERRDKIIRTYIRNAYTYHLSEIFFTVVNEYTDWERTVLHPINTRDATVAALSDAQFVAPVVATGDLLSKPLHNSGAKSHRSFFYVFDYQTKDSDYPQ
;
A
#
# COMPACT_ATOMS: atom_id res chain seq x y z
N MET A 1 -5.39 -0.93 10.60
CA MET A 1 -6.47 -1.89 10.26
C MET A 1 -6.38 -2.43 8.83
N LEU A 2 -6.33 -1.60 7.78
CA LEU A 2 -6.25 -2.07 6.38
C LEU A 2 -4.93 -2.82 6.07
N LEU A 3 -3.79 -2.28 6.54
CA LEU A 3 -2.48 -2.94 6.45
C LEU A 3 -2.50 -4.34 7.09
N TYR A 4 -3.12 -4.50 8.26
CA TYR A 4 -3.20 -5.77 8.98
C TYR A 4 -4.09 -6.81 8.28
N PHE A 5 -5.20 -6.39 7.67
CA PHE A 5 -6.04 -7.29 6.88
C PHE A 5 -5.29 -7.85 5.66
N ILE A 6 -4.47 -7.01 4.99
CA ILE A 6 -3.60 -7.46 3.90
C ILE A 6 -2.51 -8.39 4.44
N LEU A 7 -1.91 -8.04 5.59
CA LEU A 7 -0.88 -8.84 6.25
C LEU A 7 -1.38 -10.25 6.57
N HIS A 8 -2.55 -10.39 7.19
CA HIS A 8 -3.11 -11.68 7.61
C HIS A 8 -3.73 -12.51 6.48
N SER A 9 -4.23 -11.88 5.41
CA SER A 9 -4.86 -12.61 4.30
C SER A 9 -3.90 -13.05 3.19
N ARG A 10 -2.72 -12.40 3.08
CA ARG A 10 -1.80 -12.61 1.96
C ARG A 10 -0.46 -13.24 2.33
N PHE A 11 -0.08 -13.25 3.60
CA PHE A 11 1.21 -13.77 4.06
C PHE A 11 1.04 -14.98 4.97
N SER A 12 2.05 -15.86 4.99
CA SER A 12 2.03 -17.00 5.91
C SER A 12 2.25 -16.53 7.35
N SER A 13 1.79 -17.31 8.33
CA SER A 13 2.01 -17.00 9.75
C SER A 13 3.50 -16.81 10.09
N ASN A 14 4.39 -17.52 9.40
CA ASN A 14 5.83 -17.35 9.59
C ASN A 14 6.32 -15.98 9.12
N ASP A 15 5.87 -15.52 7.96
CA ASP A 15 6.24 -14.20 7.44
C ASP A 15 5.66 -13.08 8.29
N ILE A 16 4.46 -13.30 8.82
CA ILE A 16 3.79 -12.38 9.74
C ILE A 16 4.58 -12.27 11.03
N ASN A 17 5.09 -13.37 11.60
CA ASN A 17 5.77 -13.32 12.90
C ASN A 17 7.26 -12.98 12.80
N ALA A 18 7.97 -13.59 11.85
CA ALA A 18 9.42 -13.45 11.70
C ALA A 18 9.84 -12.35 10.72
N GLY A 19 8.92 -11.85 9.89
CA GLY A 19 9.26 -10.98 8.77
C GLY A 19 9.89 -11.73 7.60
N PHE A 20 10.46 -11.00 6.65
CA PHE A 20 11.18 -11.60 5.52
C PHE A 20 12.24 -10.68 4.94
N GLU A 21 13.21 -11.28 4.25
CA GLU A 21 14.35 -10.59 3.66
C GLU A 21 14.04 -9.91 2.32
N GLY A 22 14.99 -9.07 1.86
CA GLY A 22 14.88 -8.30 0.63
C GLY A 22 14.59 -9.13 -0.62
N GLU A 23 15.15 -10.33 -0.75
CA GLU A 23 14.86 -11.22 -1.89
C GLU A 23 13.37 -11.61 -1.96
N ARG A 24 12.78 -11.89 -0.80
CA ARG A 24 11.36 -12.24 -0.71
C ARG A 24 10.47 -11.04 -1.02
N ARG A 25 10.80 -9.86 -0.48
CA ARG A 25 10.18 -8.58 -0.86
C ARG A 25 10.20 -8.41 -2.38
N ASP A 26 11.37 -8.54 -2.99
CA ASP A 26 11.56 -8.30 -4.42
C ASP A 26 10.68 -9.23 -5.25
N LYS A 27 10.59 -10.51 -4.88
CA LYS A 27 9.70 -11.47 -5.54
C LYS A 27 8.23 -11.06 -5.44
N ILE A 28 7.78 -10.62 -4.28
CA ILE A 28 6.40 -10.18 -4.05
C ILE A 28 6.09 -8.94 -4.90
N ILE A 29 6.90 -7.88 -4.79
CA ILE A 29 6.67 -6.62 -5.50
C ILE A 29 6.74 -6.82 -7.01
N ARG A 30 7.74 -7.57 -7.51
CA ARG A 30 7.83 -7.88 -8.95
C ARG A 30 6.63 -8.67 -9.45
N THR A 31 6.07 -9.57 -8.63
CA THR A 31 4.87 -10.33 -9.00
C THR A 31 3.66 -9.42 -9.10
N TYR A 32 3.47 -8.51 -8.14
CA TYR A 32 2.41 -7.52 -8.20
C TYR A 32 2.53 -6.62 -9.44
N ILE A 33 3.72 -6.06 -9.69
CA ILE A 33 3.96 -5.16 -10.83
C ILE A 33 3.72 -5.87 -12.17
N ARG A 34 4.19 -7.11 -12.35
CA ARG A 34 3.95 -7.89 -13.57
C ARG A 34 2.47 -8.16 -13.83
N ASN A 35 1.66 -8.25 -12.79
CA ASN A 35 0.22 -8.49 -12.91
C ASN A 35 -0.58 -7.21 -13.16
N ALA A 36 -0.04 -6.04 -12.77
CA ALA A 36 -0.72 -4.75 -12.87
C ALA A 36 -0.28 -3.92 -14.09
N TYR A 37 0.93 -4.12 -14.60
CA TYR A 37 1.53 -3.29 -15.65
C TYR A 37 2.15 -4.15 -16.76
N THR A 38 2.22 -3.59 -17.97
CA THR A 38 2.81 -4.25 -19.15
C THR A 38 4.20 -3.72 -19.51
N TYR A 39 4.45 -2.43 -19.27
CA TYR A 39 5.68 -1.72 -19.69
C TYR A 39 6.45 -1.19 -18.48
N HIS A 40 7.74 -0.89 -18.67
CA HIS A 40 8.60 -0.22 -17.67
C HIS A 40 8.70 -0.95 -16.32
N LEU A 41 8.49 -2.26 -16.29
CA LEU A 41 8.37 -3.05 -15.06
C LEU A 41 9.57 -2.91 -14.12
N SER A 42 10.78 -2.83 -14.67
CA SER A 42 12.00 -2.63 -13.90
C SER A 42 12.07 -1.23 -13.27
N GLU A 43 11.72 -0.19 -14.02
CA GLU A 43 11.74 1.20 -13.54
C GLU A 43 10.70 1.42 -12.46
N ILE A 44 9.47 0.90 -12.67
CA ILE A 44 8.41 0.92 -11.66
C ILE A 44 8.88 0.17 -10.40
N PHE A 45 9.48 -1.01 -10.57
CA PHE A 45 10.00 -1.79 -9.44
C PHE A 45 11.04 -1.03 -8.63
N PHE A 46 12.04 -0.44 -9.28
CA PHE A 46 13.09 0.30 -8.58
C PHE A 46 12.54 1.56 -7.91
N THR A 47 11.57 2.23 -8.54
CA THR A 47 10.89 3.39 -7.94
C THR A 47 10.16 3.00 -6.66
N VAL A 48 9.38 1.91 -6.68
CA VAL A 48 8.65 1.43 -5.51
C VAL A 48 9.61 1.00 -4.39
N VAL A 49 10.66 0.24 -4.71
CA VAL A 49 11.63 -0.18 -3.68
C VAL A 49 12.33 1.03 -3.08
N ASN A 50 12.69 2.02 -3.88
CA ASN A 50 13.34 3.24 -3.40
C ASN A 50 12.44 4.05 -2.46
N GLU A 51 11.17 4.24 -2.83
CA GLU A 51 10.19 5.01 -2.05
C GLU A 51 9.93 4.38 -0.67
N TYR A 52 9.84 3.05 -0.61
CA TYR A 52 9.56 2.32 0.63
C TYR A 52 10.83 1.85 1.35
N THR A 53 12.01 2.34 0.96
CA THR A 53 13.24 2.12 1.72
C THR A 53 13.36 3.19 2.79
N ASP A 54 13.38 2.77 4.05
CA ASP A 54 13.67 3.66 5.18
C ASP A 54 15.18 3.89 5.28
N TRP A 55 15.62 5.02 4.72
CA TRP A 55 17.04 5.40 4.68
C TRP A 55 17.58 5.89 6.03
N GLU A 56 16.72 6.19 7.00
CA GLU A 56 17.13 6.66 8.33
C GLU A 56 17.52 5.50 9.26
N ARG A 57 17.10 4.27 8.93
CA ARG A 57 17.44 3.06 9.71
C ARG A 57 18.70 2.40 9.18
N THR A 58 19.69 2.23 10.06
CA THR A 58 20.96 1.58 9.75
C THR A 58 20.90 0.05 9.75
N VAL A 59 19.85 -0.53 10.36
CA VAL A 59 19.68 -1.98 10.49
C VAL A 59 18.48 -2.45 9.67
N LEU A 60 18.76 -3.30 8.68
CA LEU A 60 17.75 -4.02 7.91
C LEU A 60 17.22 -5.18 8.75
N HIS A 61 16.12 -4.97 9.46
CA HIS A 61 15.42 -6.02 10.18
C HIS A 61 14.32 -6.65 9.31
N PRO A 62 14.14 -7.99 9.29
CA PRO A 62 13.13 -8.65 8.45
C PRO A 62 11.69 -8.16 8.65
N ILE A 63 11.37 -7.75 9.88
CA ILE A 63 10.07 -7.13 10.22
C ILE A 63 9.90 -5.78 9.50
N ASN A 64 10.93 -4.94 9.45
CA ASN A 64 10.84 -3.65 8.79
C ASN A 64 10.67 -3.83 7.27
N THR A 65 11.39 -4.80 6.69
CA THR A 65 11.23 -5.18 5.27
C THR A 65 9.81 -5.67 4.99
N ARG A 66 9.24 -6.51 5.88
CA ARG A 66 7.84 -6.94 5.80
C ARG A 66 6.89 -5.74 5.83
N ASP A 67 7.03 -4.85 6.80
CA ASP A 67 6.11 -3.73 7.02
C ASP A 67 6.16 -2.73 5.86
N ALA A 68 7.35 -2.39 5.37
CA ALA A 68 7.54 -1.57 4.19
C ALA A 68 6.89 -2.20 2.94
N THR A 69 7.03 -3.52 2.77
CA THR A 69 6.40 -4.25 1.65
C THR A 69 4.89 -4.21 1.73
N VAL A 70 4.33 -4.38 2.93
CA VAL A 70 2.87 -4.37 3.13
C VAL A 70 2.31 -2.96 2.95
N ALA A 71 3.03 -1.92 3.40
CA ALA A 71 2.68 -0.53 3.12
C ALA A 71 2.62 -0.28 1.60
N ALA A 72 3.65 -0.68 0.85
CA ALA A 72 3.69 -0.52 -0.61
C ALA A 72 2.50 -1.20 -1.31
N LEU A 73 2.15 -2.43 -0.90
CA LEU A 73 1.01 -3.15 -1.47
C LEU A 73 -0.33 -2.53 -1.07
N SER A 74 -0.46 -2.06 0.18
CA SER A 74 -1.65 -1.39 0.69
C SER A 74 -1.95 -0.12 -0.11
N ASP A 75 -0.93 0.69 -0.34
CA ASP A 75 -1.08 1.93 -1.09
C ASP A 75 -1.46 1.67 -2.54
N ALA A 76 -0.77 0.72 -3.18
CA ALA A 76 -1.03 0.38 -4.57
C ALA A 76 -2.42 -0.23 -4.79
N GLN A 77 -2.92 -1.05 -3.84
CA GLN A 77 -4.19 -1.76 -3.99
C GLN A 77 -5.41 -0.96 -3.52
N PHE A 78 -5.24 -0.04 -2.57
CA PHE A 78 -6.37 0.64 -1.93
C PHE A 78 -6.22 2.16 -1.91
N VAL A 79 -5.12 2.69 -1.36
CA VAL A 79 -5.00 4.15 -1.15
C VAL A 79 -4.96 4.89 -2.48
N ALA A 80 -4.06 4.51 -3.40
CA ALA A 80 -3.92 5.18 -4.69
C ALA A 80 -5.21 5.11 -5.53
N PRO A 81 -5.90 3.96 -5.67
CA PRO A 81 -7.20 3.92 -6.35
C PRO A 81 -8.28 4.80 -5.71
N VAL A 82 -8.37 4.84 -4.36
CA VAL A 82 -9.35 5.67 -3.66
C VAL A 82 -9.04 7.15 -3.86
N VAL A 83 -7.77 7.55 -3.76
CA VAL A 83 -7.33 8.94 -4.01
C VAL A 83 -7.65 9.34 -5.44
N ALA A 84 -7.29 8.52 -6.43
CA ALA A 84 -7.60 8.77 -7.84
C ALA A 84 -9.10 8.91 -8.10
N THR A 85 -9.92 8.11 -7.41
CA THR A 85 -11.39 8.20 -7.48
C THR A 85 -11.89 9.50 -6.86
N GLY A 86 -11.34 9.91 -5.70
CA GLY A 86 -11.65 11.19 -5.08
C GLY A 86 -11.33 12.38 -5.99
N ASP A 87 -10.16 12.35 -6.64
CA ASP A 87 -9.76 13.35 -7.61
C ASP A 87 -10.70 13.41 -8.83
N LEU A 88 -11.11 12.25 -9.34
CA LEU A 88 -12.06 12.19 -10.45
C LEU A 88 -13.43 12.77 -10.07
N LEU A 89 -13.94 12.43 -8.89
CA LEU A 89 -15.28 12.85 -8.43
C LEU A 89 -15.32 14.30 -7.96
N SER A 90 -14.18 14.87 -7.54
CA SER A 90 -14.09 16.27 -7.12
C SER A 90 -14.06 17.25 -8.30
N LYS A 91 -13.75 16.78 -9.51
CA LYS A 91 -13.71 17.62 -10.71
C LYS A 91 -15.13 18.05 -11.13
N PRO A 92 -15.34 19.34 -11.43
CA PRO A 92 -16.64 19.81 -11.90
C PRO A 92 -16.97 19.19 -13.27
N LEU A 93 -18.16 18.61 -13.40
CA LEU A 93 -18.62 18.06 -14.68
C LEU A 93 -18.89 19.21 -15.66
N HIS A 94 -18.25 19.20 -16.84
CA HIS A 94 -18.32 20.27 -17.84
C HIS A 94 -19.75 20.66 -18.29
N ASN A 95 -20.76 19.80 -18.06
CA ASN A 95 -22.14 20.00 -18.54
C ASN A 95 -23.20 20.09 -17.42
N SER A 96 -22.80 20.10 -16.14
CA SER A 96 -23.76 20.19 -15.02
C SER A 96 -23.87 21.63 -14.53
N GLY A 97 -24.96 22.31 -14.89
CA GLY A 97 -25.24 23.65 -14.39
C GLY A 97 -25.13 23.73 -12.85
N ALA A 98 -24.25 24.61 -12.38
CA ALA A 98 -24.13 25.17 -11.02
C ALA A 98 -24.22 24.25 -9.77
N LYS A 99 -24.26 22.92 -9.92
CA LYS A 99 -24.18 21.97 -8.79
C LYS A 99 -22.81 21.32 -8.78
N SER A 100 -21.85 22.01 -8.17
CA SER A 100 -20.55 21.42 -7.81
C SER A 100 -20.79 20.20 -6.93
N HIS A 101 -20.31 19.03 -7.37
CA HIS A 101 -20.31 17.82 -6.57
C HIS A 101 -19.34 18.02 -5.41
N ARG A 102 -19.83 17.85 -4.17
CA ARG A 102 -18.98 17.93 -2.97
C ARG A 102 -18.54 16.52 -2.60
N SER A 103 -17.24 16.26 -2.71
CA SER A 103 -16.61 15.03 -2.27
C SER A 103 -15.93 15.26 -0.92
N PHE A 104 -16.06 14.30 0.00
CA PHE A 104 -15.41 14.34 1.31
C PHE A 104 -14.53 13.10 1.44
N PHE A 105 -13.32 13.27 1.96
CA PHE A 105 -12.33 12.20 2.18
C PHE A 105 -12.04 12.10 3.67
N TYR A 106 -11.99 10.88 4.20
CA TYR A 106 -11.73 10.60 5.60
C TYR A 106 -10.60 9.59 5.73
N VAL A 107 -9.72 9.81 6.71
CA VAL A 107 -8.64 8.89 7.08
C VAL A 107 -8.93 8.38 8.48
N PHE A 108 -8.97 7.07 8.63
CA PHE A 108 -9.17 6.40 9.92
C PHE A 108 -7.87 5.75 10.37
N ASP A 109 -7.29 6.28 11.44
CA ASP A 109 -6.03 5.78 12.00
C ASP A 109 -6.20 5.11 13.37
N TYR A 110 -7.45 5.08 13.87
CA TYR A 110 -7.75 4.44 15.16
C TYR A 110 -7.84 2.91 15.00
N GLN A 111 -7.01 2.19 15.76
CA GLN A 111 -7.13 0.74 15.97
C GLN A 111 -7.94 0.46 17.23
N THR A 112 -9.02 -0.31 17.10
CA THR A 112 -9.86 -0.71 18.23
C THR A 112 -9.06 -1.55 19.23
N LYS A 113 -9.31 -1.34 20.54
CA LYS A 113 -8.61 -2.04 21.63
C LYS A 113 -8.84 -3.55 21.61
N ASP A 114 -10.02 -4.00 21.16
CA ASP A 114 -10.39 -5.41 21.04
C ASP A 114 -10.19 -5.94 19.62
N SER A 115 -9.19 -5.43 18.90
CA SER A 115 -8.89 -5.92 17.55
C SER A 115 -8.13 -7.24 17.63
N ASP A 116 -8.44 -8.18 16.72
CA ASP A 116 -7.67 -9.43 16.53
C ASP A 116 -6.21 -9.20 16.11
N TYR A 117 -5.78 -7.95 16.00
CA TYR A 117 -4.45 -7.54 15.58
C TYR A 117 -3.71 -6.82 16.72
N PRO A 118 -2.45 -7.21 17.02
CA PRO A 118 -1.67 -6.59 18.08
C PRO A 118 -1.38 -5.11 17.80
N GLN A 119 -1.31 -4.31 18.87
CA GLN A 119 -0.90 -2.90 18.87
C GLN A 119 0.61 -2.74 18.86
#